data_AF-A0A382M764-F1
#
_entry.id   AF-A0A382M764-F1
#
_cell.length_a   1.000
_cell.length_b   1.000
_cell.length_c   1.000
_cell.angle_alpha   90.00
_cell.angle_beta   90.00
_cell.angle_gamma   90.00
#
_symmetry.space_group_name_H-M   'P 1'
#
loop_
_entity.id
_entity.type
_entity.pdbx_description
1 polymer ?
#
loop_
_entity_poly.entity_id
_entity_poly.type
_entity_poly.pdbx_seq_one_letter_code
_entity_poly.pdbx_strand_id
1 'polypeptide(L)'
;MILGFCLTSLFGETSPLDSVIHKFYARPGIYDLEIVQHQMSTQSRSNGDLFIKDNHHLMIRLPNLSLLLDNNLFYTFYPHQNKVVIDHYVNSEFNLISILNGDWKNISVDR
;
A
#
# COMPACT_ATOMS: atom_id res chain seq x y z
N MET A 1 14.41 49.81 15.43
CA MET A 1 15.03 48.49 15.24
C MET A 1 14.41 47.52 16.24
N ILE A 2 13.31 46.87 15.88
CA ILE A 2 12.82 45.66 16.56
C ILE A 2 12.36 44.75 15.42
N LEU A 3 13.22 43.77 15.09
CA LEU A 3 12.91 42.66 14.20
C LEU A 3 11.83 41.82 14.91
N GLY A 4 10.58 41.99 14.51
CA GLY A 4 9.54 41.02 14.80
C GLY A 4 9.76 39.82 13.89
N PHE A 5 10.26 38.72 14.47
CA PHE A 5 10.34 37.42 13.81
C PHE A 5 8.98 37.10 13.17
N CYS A 6 8.91 37.12 11.85
CA CYS A 6 7.88 36.41 11.11
C CYS A 6 8.07 34.93 11.45
N LEU A 7 7.30 34.43 12.41
CA LEU A 7 6.94 33.01 12.50
C LEU A 7 6.20 32.67 11.21
N THR A 8 6.94 32.44 10.13
CA THR A 8 6.43 31.67 9.00
C THR A 8 6.25 30.26 9.55
N SER A 9 5.07 29.96 10.09
CA SER A 9 4.60 28.59 10.14
C SER A 9 4.58 28.12 8.68
N LEU A 10 5.67 27.49 8.26
CA LEU A 10 5.73 26.59 7.13
C LEU A 10 4.75 25.46 7.46
N PHE A 11 3.45 25.72 7.29
CA PHE A 11 2.50 24.69 6.95
C PHE A 11 2.91 24.24 5.55
N GLY A 12 3.96 23.42 5.49
CA GLY A 12 4.23 22.64 4.29
C GLY A 12 2.95 21.91 3.97
N GLU A 13 2.44 22.13 2.77
CA GLU A 13 1.27 21.42 2.26
C GLU A 13 1.56 19.92 2.43
N THR A 14 0.96 19.29 3.44
CA THR A 14 1.06 17.83 3.59
C THR A 14 0.47 17.28 2.31
N SER A 15 1.29 16.54 1.54
CA SER A 15 0.82 15.98 0.28
C SER A 15 -0.48 15.21 0.55
N PRO A 16 -1.52 15.33 -0.30
CA PRO A 16 -2.73 14.52 -0.16
C PRO A 16 -2.41 13.03 -0.01
N LEU A 17 -1.30 12.57 -0.60
CA LEU A 17 -0.76 11.22 -0.46
C LEU A 17 -0.31 10.92 0.98
N ASP A 18 0.43 11.82 1.63
CA ASP A 18 0.88 11.66 3.02
C ASP A 18 -0.32 11.53 3.97
N SER A 19 -1.38 12.30 3.73
CA SER A 19 -2.62 12.25 4.50
C SER A 19 -3.36 10.91 4.34
N VAL A 20 -3.41 10.37 3.12
CA VAL A 20 -4.01 9.06 2.83
C VAL A 20 -3.22 7.94 3.49
N ILE A 21 -1.89 7.96 3.39
CA ILE A 21 -0.99 6.97 4.02
C ILE A 21 -1.20 6.97 5.54
N HIS A 22 -1.14 8.14 6.17
CA HIS A 22 -1.32 8.25 7.60
C HIS A 22 -2.67 7.68 8.04
N LYS A 23 -3.73 7.85 7.24
CA LYS A 23 -5.05 7.28 7.54
C LYS A 23 -5.10 5.76 7.42
N PHE A 24 -4.44 5.17 6.41
CA PHE A 24 -4.37 3.71 6.26
C PHE A 24 -3.65 3.04 7.44
N TYR A 25 -2.59 3.67 7.96
CA TYR A 25 -1.78 3.12 9.06
C TYR A 25 -2.15 3.61 10.45
N ALA A 26 -2.99 4.63 10.58
CA ALA A 26 -3.43 5.15 11.88
C ALA A 26 -4.21 4.12 12.72
N ARG A 27 -4.74 3.07 12.08
CA ARG A 27 -5.47 1.99 12.75
C ARG A 27 -4.99 0.64 12.24
N PRO A 28 -3.92 0.07 12.79
CA PRO A 28 -3.55 -1.31 12.48
C PRO A 28 -4.70 -2.27 12.77
N GLY A 29 -4.91 -3.27 11.93
CA GLY A 29 -6.04 -4.18 12.07
C GLY A 29 -6.23 -5.14 10.90
N ILE A 30 -7.36 -5.86 10.97
CA ILE A 30 -7.85 -6.76 9.94
C ILE A 30 -9.07 -6.09 9.32
N TYR A 31 -9.10 -6.05 8.00
CA TYR A 31 -10.14 -5.42 7.20
C TYR A 31 -10.72 -6.41 6.22
N ASP A 32 -12.03 -6.35 6.02
CA ASP A 32 -12.68 -7.06 4.92
C ASP A 32 -12.20 -6.46 3.59
N LEU A 33 -11.70 -7.31 2.70
CA LEU A 33 -11.22 -6.92 1.38
C LEU A 33 -12.12 -7.52 0.29
N GLU A 34 -12.68 -6.66 -0.55
CA GLU A 34 -13.36 -7.06 -1.78
C GLU A 34 -12.59 -6.53 -2.98
N ILE A 35 -12.20 -7.43 -3.87
CA ILE A 35 -11.57 -7.11 -5.16
C ILE A 35 -12.56 -7.44 -6.25
N VAL A 36 -13.04 -6.42 -6.95
CA VAL A 36 -13.88 -6.57 -8.14
C VAL A 36 -13.10 -6.12 -9.35
N GLN A 37 -12.86 -7.04 -10.29
CA GLN A 37 -12.18 -6.73 -11.55
C GLN A 37 -13.20 -6.77 -12.69
N HIS A 38 -13.33 -5.65 -13.38
CA HIS A 38 -14.11 -5.54 -14.61
C HIS A 38 -13.15 -5.52 -15.80
N GLN A 39 -13.13 -6.62 -16.57
CA GLN A 39 -12.46 -6.67 -17.86
C GLN A 39 -13.52 -6.53 -18.97
N MET A 40 -13.10 -6.20 -20.20
CA MET A 40 -14.06 -5.92 -21.29
C MET A 40 -15.03 -7.08 -21.59
N SER A 41 -14.68 -8.31 -21.25
CA SER A 41 -15.49 -9.51 -21.53
C SER A 41 -15.81 -10.36 -20.30
N THR A 42 -15.24 -10.05 -19.15
CA THR A 42 -15.32 -10.89 -17.94
C THR A 42 -15.35 -10.03 -16.68
N GLN A 43 -16.11 -10.48 -15.70
CA GLN A 43 -16.09 -9.93 -14.36
C GLN A 43 -15.58 -11.01 -13.41
N SER A 44 -14.62 -10.66 -12.56
CA SER A 44 -14.21 -11.50 -11.45
C SER A 44 -14.41 -10.75 -10.13
N ARG A 45 -14.74 -11.51 -9.10
CA ARG A 45 -14.85 -11.03 -7.72
C ARG A 45 -14.08 -11.96 -6.82
N SER A 46 -13.30 -11.39 -5.91
CA SER A 46 -12.62 -12.12 -4.86
C SER A 46 -12.81 -11.39 -3.53
N ASN A 47 -13.17 -12.16 -2.50
CA ASN A 47 -13.30 -11.65 -1.14
C ASN A 47 -12.18 -12.25 -0.31
N GLY A 48 -11.68 -11.47 0.63
CA GLY A 48 -10.58 -11.89 1.49
C GLY A 48 -10.37 -10.91 2.64
N ASP A 49 -9.17 -10.97 3.20
CA ASP A 49 -8.78 -10.14 4.33
C ASP A 49 -7.55 -9.30 3.97
N LEU A 50 -7.54 -8.06 4.45
CA LEU A 50 -6.38 -7.20 4.45
C LEU A 50 -5.91 -7.00 5.90
N PHE A 51 -4.70 -7.46 6.19
CA PHE A 51 -4.03 -7.25 7.46
C PHE A 51 -3.04 -6.11 7.31
N ILE A 52 -3.18 -5.09 8.15
CA ILE A 52 -2.25 -3.96 8.22
C ILE A 52 -1.70 -3.91 9.63
N LYS A 53 -0.38 -4.02 9.75
CA LYS A 53 0.32 -3.79 11.03
C LYS A 53 0.99 -2.42 11.03
N ASP A 54 1.71 -2.11 9.96
CA ASP A 54 2.38 -0.83 9.72
C ASP A 54 2.76 -0.74 8.22
N ASN A 55 3.47 0.32 7.82
CA ASN A 55 3.84 0.59 6.43
C ASN A 55 4.89 -0.36 5.82
N HIS A 56 5.40 -1.30 6.59
CA HIS A 56 6.34 -2.33 6.16
C HIS A 56 5.75 -3.73 6.29
N HIS A 57 4.62 -3.89 6.97
CA HIS A 57 4.03 -5.19 7.27
C HIS A 57 2.54 -5.19 6.92
N LEU A 58 2.24 -5.80 5.78
CA LEU A 58 0.90 -5.90 5.21
C LEU A 58 0.67 -7.30 4.65
N MET A 59 -0.53 -7.86 4.81
CA MET A 59 -0.89 -9.13 4.20
C MET A 59 -2.25 -9.04 3.53
N ILE A 60 -2.34 -9.54 2.30
CA ILE A 60 -3.59 -9.78 1.60
C ILE A 60 -3.83 -11.29 1.59
N ARG A 61 -4.96 -11.74 2.13
CA ARG A 61 -5.37 -13.14 2.13
C ARG A 61 -6.60 -13.31 1.26
N LEU A 62 -6.43 -13.97 0.11
CA LEU A 62 -7.50 -14.39 -0.77
C LEU A 62 -7.67 -15.92 -0.70
N PRO A 63 -8.78 -16.49 -1.20
CA PRO A 63 -9.04 -17.93 -1.09
C PRO A 63 -7.99 -18.80 -1.79
N ASN A 64 -7.40 -18.29 -2.88
CA ASN A 64 -6.47 -19.04 -3.73
C ASN A 64 -5.03 -18.52 -3.66
N LEU A 65 -4.78 -17.48 -2.87
CA LEU A 65 -3.49 -16.80 -2.80
C LEU A 65 -3.39 -15.98 -1.52
N SER A 66 -2.25 -16.03 -0.85
CA SER A 66 -1.91 -15.07 0.20
C SER A 66 -0.63 -14.34 -0.18
N LEU A 67 -0.63 -13.02 -0.05
CA LEU A 67 0.52 -12.17 -0.27
C LEU A 67 0.88 -11.49 1.06
N LEU A 68 2.08 -11.74 1.56
CA LEU A 68 2.64 -11.04 2.72
C LEU A 68 3.77 -10.13 2.23
N LEU A 69 3.69 -8.86 2.59
CA LEU A 69 4.82 -7.96 2.60
C LEU A 69 5.43 -7.96 4.00
N ASP A 70 6.73 -8.23 4.05
CA ASP A 70 7.56 -8.02 5.22
C ASP A 70 8.77 -7.19 4.81
N ASN A 71 8.77 -5.92 5.20
CA ASN A 71 9.73 -4.91 4.79
C ASN A 71 9.80 -4.73 3.27
N ASN A 72 10.83 -5.29 2.64
CA ASN A 72 11.08 -5.23 1.20
C ASN A 72 10.98 -6.60 0.53
N LEU A 73 10.36 -7.58 1.18
CA LEU A 73 10.16 -8.92 0.66
C LEU A 73 8.67 -9.21 0.51
N PHE A 74 8.31 -9.77 -0.63
CA PHE A 74 7.03 -10.38 -0.86
C PHE A 74 7.11 -11.88 -0.71
N TYR A 75 6.17 -12.42 0.05
CA TYR A 75 5.92 -13.84 0.15
C TYR A 75 4.54 -14.11 -0.45
N THR A 76 4.53 -14.79 -1.59
CA THR A 76 3.29 -15.23 -2.23
C THR A 76 3.09 -16.72 -1.99
N PHE A 77 2.07 -17.06 -1.22
CA PHE A 77 1.67 -18.44 -0.97
C PHE A 77 0.51 -18.84 -1.89
N TYR A 78 0.69 -19.93 -2.63
CA TYR A 78 -0.31 -20.56 -3.48
C TYR A 78 -0.77 -21.87 -2.84
N PRO A 79 -1.92 -21.91 -2.14
CA PRO A 79 -2.36 -23.07 -1.36
C PRO A 79 -2.52 -24.34 -2.21
N HIS A 80 -3.09 -24.20 -3.41
CA HIS A 80 -3.34 -25.32 -4.33
C HIS A 80 -2.07 -26.02 -4.81
N GLN A 81 -0.94 -25.31 -4.80
CA GLN A 81 0.35 -25.83 -5.25
C GLN A 81 1.28 -26.16 -4.08
N ASN A 82 0.87 -25.86 -2.84
CA ASN A 82 1.73 -25.85 -1.66
C ASN A 82 3.08 -25.15 -1.92
N LYS A 83 3.01 -23.99 -2.59
CA LYS A 83 4.19 -23.27 -3.09
C LYS A 83 4.26 -21.89 -2.45
N VAL A 84 5.46 -21.51 -2.02
CA VAL A 84 5.81 -20.13 -1.65
C VAL A 84 6.77 -19.58 -2.69
N VAL A 85 6.49 -18.38 -3.19
CA VAL A 85 7.41 -17.58 -4.01
C VAL A 85 7.85 -16.41 -3.17
N ILE A 86 9.16 -16.14 -3.16
CA ILE A 86 9.76 -15.03 -2.43
C ILE A 86 10.37 -14.10 -3.46
N ASP A 87 9.88 -12.87 -3.50
CA ASP A 87 10.35 -11.84 -4.41
C ASP A 87 10.81 -10.61 -3.64
N HIS A 88 11.84 -9.92 -4.15
CA HIS A 88 12.20 -8.62 -3.63
C HIS A 88 11.25 -7.56 -4.16
N TYR A 89 10.71 -6.73 -3.28
CA TYR A 89 10.06 -5.49 -3.67
C TYR A 89 11.13 -4.51 -4.15
N VAL A 90 11.33 -4.47 -5.48
CA VAL A 90 12.09 -3.40 -6.13
C VAL A 90 11.10 -2.31 -6.47
N ASN A 91 11.25 -1.13 -5.84
CA ASN A 91 10.42 0.04 -6.11
C ASN A 91 10.74 0.69 -7.49
N SER A 92 10.96 -0.13 -8.52
CA SER A 92 11.20 0.34 -9.89
C SER A 92 9.90 0.43 -10.70
N GLU A 93 8.85 -0.27 -10.30
CA GLU A 93 7.55 -0.27 -10.99
C GLU A 93 6.41 -0.05 -9.98
N PHE A 94 5.60 0.97 -10.23
CA PHE A 94 4.43 1.30 -9.42
C PHE A 94 3.37 0.20 -9.54
N ASN A 95 2.99 -0.39 -8.40
CA ASN A 95 1.92 -1.40 -8.34
C ASN A 95 0.95 -1.12 -7.19
N LEU A 96 -0.14 -1.89 -7.12
CA LEU A 96 -1.17 -1.73 -6.07
C LEU A 96 -0.57 -1.83 -4.65
N ILE A 97 0.53 -2.55 -4.48
CA ILE A 97 1.21 -2.61 -3.19
C ILE A 97 2.08 -1.39 -2.94
N SER A 98 2.68 -0.78 -3.97
CA SER A 98 3.32 0.54 -3.87
C SER A 98 2.34 1.60 -3.34
N ILE A 99 1.06 1.51 -3.75
CA ILE A 99 -0.02 2.36 -3.24
C ILE A 99 -0.23 2.12 -1.75
N LEU A 100 -0.39 0.85 -1.36
CA LEU A 100 -0.69 0.49 0.01
C LEU A 100 0.49 0.82 0.93
N ASN A 101 1.72 0.50 0.55
CA ASN A 101 2.95 0.68 1.36
C ASN A 101 3.38 2.13 1.56
N GLY A 102 2.76 3.07 0.86
CA GLY A 102 3.12 4.49 1.04
C GLY A 102 4.48 4.87 0.43
N ASP A 103 5.08 4.05 -0.43
CA ASP A 103 6.35 4.37 -1.08
C ASP A 103 6.12 4.96 -2.49
N TRP A 104 5.68 6.23 -2.50
CA TRP A 104 5.30 7.00 -3.69
C TRP A 104 6.46 7.82 -4.27
N LYS A 105 7.71 7.61 -3.82
CA LYS A 105 8.88 8.43 -4.17
C LYS A 105 9.17 8.54 -5.67
N ASN A 106 8.66 7.60 -6.47
CA ASN A 106 8.85 7.52 -7.91
C ASN A 106 7.61 7.95 -8.72
N ILE A 107 6.63 8.59 -8.08
CA ILE A 107 5.43 9.08 -8.76
C ILE A 107 5.64 10.54 -9.10
N SER A 108 6.17 10.78 -10.29
CA SER A 108 6.13 12.07 -10.94
C SER A 108 4.84 12.18 -11.73
N VAL A 109 3.97 13.12 -11.34
CA VAL A 109 2.92 13.59 -12.24
C VAL A 109 3.57 14.64 -13.15
N ASP A 110 3.92 14.24 -14.37
CA ASP A 110 4.28 15.21 -15.40
C ASP A 110 3.07 16.11 -15.66
N ARG A 111 3.27 17.43 -15.54
CA ARG A 111 2.27 18.45 -15.85
C ARG A 111 2.20 18.73 -17.34
#